data_AF-A0A7X4Z7V0-F1
#
_entry.id   AF-A0A7X4Z7V0-F1
#
_cell.length_a   1.000
_cell.length_b   1.000
_cell.length_c   1.000
_cell.angle_alpha   90.00
_cell.angle_beta   90.00
_cell.angle_gamma   90.00
#
_symmetry.space_group_name_H-M   'P 1'
#
loop_
_entity.id
_entity.type
_entity.pdbx_description
1 polymer ?
#
loop_
_entity_poly.entity_id
_entity_poly.type
_entity_poly.pdbx_seq_one_letter_code
_entity_poly.pdbx_strand_id
1 'polypeptide(L)'
;MDKNTGKVTIKGTGITVITVKAEKTSMQVTVKVSPKKQSLKSVNVSKGKKLTVKWTKDKKAAVYQVQVSTDKNFKKNIQQKQLTKTTYTFTKLKAGKKYYVRVRSYKKSGKESLYGAWSRKKQAIG
;
A
#
# COMPACT_ATOMS: atom_id res chain seq x y z
N MET A 1 -30.72 -14.44 -26.81
CA MET A 1 -30.09 -13.30 -26.08
C MET A 1 -30.04 -13.68 -24.61
N ASP A 2 -28.96 -14.33 -24.18
CA ASP A 2 -28.78 -14.79 -22.80
C ASP A 2 -28.48 -13.63 -21.86
N LYS A 3 -29.52 -13.07 -21.24
CA LYS A 3 -29.42 -11.96 -20.30
C LYS A 3 -29.16 -12.45 -18.87
N ASN A 4 -28.06 -13.17 -18.64
CA ASN A 4 -27.63 -13.59 -17.30
C ASN A 4 -26.41 -12.82 -16.76
N THR A 5 -26.13 -11.62 -17.28
CA THR A 5 -25.01 -10.79 -16.83
C THR A 5 -25.49 -9.54 -16.09
N GLY A 6 -25.11 -9.39 -14.83
CA GLY A 6 -25.27 -8.15 -14.06
C GLY A 6 -24.01 -7.28 -14.13
N LYS A 7 -24.14 -6.01 -14.48
CA LYS A 7 -23.01 -5.06 -14.51
C LYS A 7 -22.80 -4.45 -13.12
N VAL A 8 -21.66 -4.74 -12.50
CA VAL A 8 -21.26 -4.14 -11.22
C VAL A 8 -20.14 -3.12 -11.45
N THR A 9 -20.36 -1.87 -11.01
CA THR A 9 -19.38 -0.79 -11.15
C THR A 9 -18.85 -0.38 -9.78
N ILE A 10 -17.57 -0.62 -9.52
CA ILE A 10 -16.92 -0.24 -8.25
C ILE A 10 -16.11 1.04 -8.46
N LYS A 11 -16.56 2.14 -7.85
CA LYS A 11 -15.95 3.48 -8.05
C LYS A 11 -14.65 3.70 -7.27
N GLY A 12 -14.30 2.81 -6.33
CA GLY A 12 -13.14 2.96 -5.44
C GLY A 12 -12.46 1.65 -5.07
N THR A 13 -11.36 1.76 -4.32
CA THR A 13 -10.66 0.61 -3.74
C THR A 13 -11.53 -0.04 -2.67
N GLY A 14 -11.63 -1.36 -2.62
CA GLY A 14 -12.44 -2.05 -1.62
C GLY A 14 -12.69 -3.52 -1.96
N ILE A 15 -13.32 -4.22 -1.03
CA ILE A 15 -13.78 -5.59 -1.20
C ILE A 15 -15.30 -5.55 -1.11
N THR A 16 -15.95 -6.08 -2.13
CA THR A 16 -17.40 -6.29 -2.13
C THR A 16 -17.67 -7.75 -2.40
N VAL A 17 -18.63 -8.32 -1.66
CA VAL A 17 -19.11 -9.68 -1.86
C VAL A 17 -20.51 -9.56 -2.45
N ILE A 18 -20.67 -10.01 -3.68
CA ILE A 18 -21.97 -10.09 -4.35
C ILE A 18 -22.54 -11.46 -4.01
N THR A 19 -23.71 -11.48 -3.38
CA THR A 19 -24.43 -12.74 -3.13
C THR A 19 -25.53 -12.87 -4.16
N VAL A 20 -25.43 -13.87 -5.01
CA VAL A 20 -26.49 -14.25 -5.96
C VAL A 20 -27.30 -15.35 -5.30
N LYS A 21 -28.61 -15.15 -5.18
CA LYS A 21 -29.55 -16.15 -4.66
C LYS A 21 -30.48 -16.58 -5.78
N ALA A 22 -30.66 -17.89 -5.93
CA ALA A 22 -31.64 -18.50 -6.80
C ALA A 22 -32.33 -19.61 -6.01
N GLU A 23 -33.61 -19.43 -5.72
CA GLU A 23 -34.43 -20.34 -4.91
C GLU A 23 -33.75 -20.79 -3.60
N LYS A 24 -33.31 -22.06 -3.50
CA LYS A 24 -32.62 -22.62 -2.32
C LYS A 24 -31.09 -22.50 -2.36
N THR A 25 -30.50 -22.05 -3.46
CA THR A 25 -29.04 -21.96 -3.63
C THR A 25 -28.55 -20.52 -3.55
N SER A 26 -27.38 -20.34 -2.95
CA SER A 26 -26.67 -19.07 -2.98
C SER A 26 -25.23 -19.25 -3.43
N MET A 27 -24.73 -18.28 -4.19
CA MET A 27 -23.34 -18.19 -4.62
C MET A 27 -22.78 -16.82 -4.24
N GLN A 28 -21.55 -16.80 -3.76
CA GLN A 28 -20.83 -15.57 -3.42
C GLN A 28 -19.72 -15.31 -4.43
N VAL A 29 -19.72 -14.11 -5.01
CA VAL A 29 -18.64 -13.62 -5.87
C VAL A 29 -17.94 -12.49 -5.14
N THR A 30 -16.65 -12.68 -4.83
CA THR A 30 -15.84 -11.65 -4.16
C THR A 30 -15.08 -10.83 -5.18
N VAL A 31 -15.34 -9.52 -5.23
CA VAL A 31 -14.61 -8.59 -6.09
C VAL A 31 -13.65 -7.76 -5.24
N LYS A 32 -12.35 -7.88 -5.54
CA LYS A 32 -11.27 -7.17 -4.83
C LYS A 32 -10.65 -6.13 -5.74
N VAL A 33 -10.78 -4.85 -5.38
CA VAL A 33 -10.15 -3.75 -6.11
C VAL A 33 -9.03 -3.18 -5.26
N SER A 34 -7.79 -3.59 -5.55
CA SER A 34 -6.59 -3.10 -4.85
C SER A 34 -6.25 -1.66 -5.23
N PRO A 35 -5.65 -0.87 -4.30
CA PRO A 35 -5.30 0.51 -4.59
C PRO A 35 -4.16 0.59 -5.60
N LYS A 36 -4.05 1.74 -6.27
CA LYS A 36 -3.06 1.96 -7.34
C LYS A 36 -1.64 1.73 -6.80
N LYS A 37 -0.76 1.25 -7.67
CA LYS A 37 0.68 1.16 -7.38
C LYS A 37 1.19 2.52 -6.91
N GLN A 38 1.78 2.52 -5.72
CA GLN A 38 2.22 3.75 -5.09
C GLN A 38 3.55 4.23 -5.70
N SER A 39 3.77 5.54 -5.72
CA SER A 39 5.00 6.15 -6.24
C SER A 39 5.67 7.01 -5.19
N LEU A 40 6.97 6.78 -4.96
CA LEU A 40 7.80 7.64 -4.13
C LEU A 40 8.09 8.94 -4.90
N LYS A 41 7.78 10.09 -4.28
CA LYS A 41 8.14 11.41 -4.83
C LYS A 41 9.60 11.72 -4.54
N SER A 42 9.98 11.66 -3.26
CA SER A 42 11.34 11.95 -2.85
C SER A 42 11.72 11.14 -1.62
N VAL A 43 13.03 10.89 -1.50
CA VAL A 43 13.66 10.35 -0.30
C VAL A 43 14.84 11.25 -0.02
N ASN A 44 14.75 12.03 1.05
CA ASN A 44 15.76 13.00 1.43
C ASN A 44 16.37 12.59 2.76
N VAL A 45 17.69 12.54 2.81
CA VAL A 45 18.43 12.35 4.06
C VAL A 45 18.84 13.71 4.56
N SER A 46 18.59 13.98 5.83
CA SER A 46 18.87 15.25 6.48
C SER A 46 19.93 15.07 7.57
N LYS A 47 20.67 16.14 7.86
CA LYS A 47 21.70 16.16 8.92
C LYS A 47 21.09 15.62 10.23
N GLY A 48 21.83 14.71 10.88
CA GLY A 48 21.40 14.07 12.13
C GLY A 48 20.65 12.75 11.98
N LYS A 49 20.99 11.92 10.99
CA LYS A 49 20.51 10.52 10.87
C LYS A 49 18.99 10.42 10.66
N LYS A 50 18.42 11.35 9.88
CA LYS A 50 16.99 11.45 9.58
C LYS A 50 16.76 11.20 8.09
N LEU A 51 15.80 10.35 7.76
CA LEU A 51 15.40 10.07 6.38
C LEU A 51 13.93 10.38 6.21
N THR A 52 13.65 11.40 5.43
CA THR A 52 12.30 11.85 5.10
C THR A 52 11.88 11.25 3.76
N VAL A 53 10.79 10.49 3.79
CA VAL A 53 10.18 9.86 2.63
C VAL A 53 8.89 10.58 2.31
N LYS A 54 8.73 11.00 1.06
CA LYS A 54 7.47 11.57 0.55
C LYS A 54 6.97 10.74 -0.63
N TRP A 55 5.67 10.51 -0.69
CA TRP A 55 5.01 9.76 -1.76
C TRP A 55 3.78 10.48 -2.31
N THR A 56 3.30 10.03 -3.46
CA THR A 56 2.09 10.56 -4.07
C THR A 56 0.86 10.23 -3.23
N LYS A 57 -0.06 11.20 -3.07
CA LYS A 57 -1.35 10.94 -2.43
C LYS A 57 -2.20 10.12 -3.39
N ASP A 58 -2.62 8.95 -2.96
CA ASP A 58 -3.66 8.16 -3.61
C ASP A 58 -5.01 8.56 -3.01
N LYS A 59 -5.88 9.20 -3.81
CA LYS A 59 -7.22 9.61 -3.38
C LYS A 59 -8.11 8.41 -3.00
N LYS A 60 -7.76 7.20 -3.43
CA LYS A 60 -8.54 5.97 -3.19
C LYS A 60 -7.98 5.10 -2.06
N ALA A 61 -6.77 5.40 -1.55
CA ALA A 61 -6.16 4.69 -0.44
C ALA A 61 -6.48 5.37 0.90
N ALA A 62 -6.83 4.58 1.92
CA ALA A 62 -7.12 5.09 3.25
C ALA A 62 -5.83 5.28 4.09
N VAL A 63 -4.85 4.39 3.90
CA VAL A 63 -3.62 4.34 4.71
C VAL A 63 -2.44 3.97 3.81
N TYR A 64 -1.23 4.34 4.21
CA TYR A 64 0.01 3.96 3.53
C TYR A 64 0.90 3.17 4.47
N GLN A 65 1.58 2.17 3.94
CA GLN A 65 2.64 1.46 4.64
C GLN A 65 3.99 1.82 4.03
N VAL A 66 4.83 2.48 4.82
CA VAL A 66 6.21 2.80 4.46
C VAL A 66 7.14 1.81 5.15
N GLN A 67 8.10 1.28 4.41
CA GLN A 67 9.13 0.39 4.90
C GLN A 67 10.51 0.95 4.53
N VAL A 68 11.43 0.89 5.48
CA VAL A 68 12.85 1.11 5.28
C VAL A 68 13.62 -0.10 5.80
N SER A 69 14.63 -0.53 5.07
CA SER A 69 15.50 -1.65 5.47
C SER A 69 16.92 -1.39 5.00
N THR A 70 17.92 -1.91 5.72
CA THR A 70 19.30 -1.94 5.23
C THR A 70 19.53 -3.04 4.18
N ASP A 71 18.58 -3.95 4.02
CA ASP A 71 18.60 -5.03 3.04
C ASP A 71 17.76 -4.66 1.80
N LYS A 72 18.34 -4.83 0.61
CA LYS A 72 17.71 -4.57 -0.69
C LYS A 72 16.47 -5.43 -0.92
N ASN A 73 16.43 -6.59 -0.29
CA ASN A 73 15.34 -7.56 -0.39
C ASN A 73 14.30 -7.42 0.73
N PHE A 74 14.52 -6.52 1.69
CA PHE A 74 13.65 -6.35 2.85
C PHE A 74 13.41 -7.69 3.57
N LYS A 75 14.45 -8.49 3.82
CA LYS A 75 14.36 -9.74 4.61
C LYS A 75 14.77 -9.52 6.08
N LYS A 76 15.64 -8.56 6.36
CA LYS A 76 16.16 -8.26 7.70
C LYS A 76 16.15 -6.75 8.00
N ASN A 77 16.18 -6.37 9.28
CA ASN A 77 16.26 -4.97 9.73
C ASN A 77 15.20 -4.05 9.09
N ILE A 78 13.96 -4.53 8.96
CA ILE A 78 12.88 -3.77 8.34
C ILE A 78 12.22 -2.92 9.40
N GLN A 79 12.32 -1.61 9.27
CA GLN A 79 11.48 -0.68 10.00
C GLN A 79 10.28 -0.33 9.13
N GLN A 80 9.08 -0.46 9.69
CA GLN A 80 7.84 -0.19 8.98
C GLN A 80 6.91 0.70 9.78
N LYS A 81 6.16 1.56 9.09
CA LYS A 81 5.12 2.39 9.69
C LYS A 81 3.89 2.45 8.80
N GLN A 82 2.71 2.42 9.42
CA GLN A 82 1.44 2.66 8.75
C GLN A 82 0.91 4.03 9.18
N LEU A 83 0.56 4.87 8.20
CA LEU A 83 0.09 6.22 8.44
C LEU A 83 -0.80 6.71 7.29
N THR A 84 -1.70 7.63 7.57
CA THR A 84 -2.59 8.26 6.57
C THR A 84 -1.92 9.42 5.84
N LYS A 85 -0.84 9.98 6.41
CA LYS A 85 -0.06 11.06 5.79
C LYS A 85 0.76 10.53 4.61
N THR A 86 1.14 11.41 3.71
CA THR A 86 1.97 11.10 2.52
C THR A 86 3.46 11.38 2.72
N THR A 87 3.86 11.61 3.98
CA THR A 87 5.22 11.91 4.37
C THR A 87 5.52 11.23 5.70
N TYR A 88 6.73 10.68 5.83
CA TYR A 88 7.22 10.13 7.08
C TYR A 88 8.71 10.33 7.20
N THR A 89 9.18 10.65 8.41
CA THR A 89 10.59 10.80 8.71
C THR A 89 11.03 9.69 9.65
N PHE A 90 11.87 8.80 9.15
CA PHE A 90 12.61 7.85 9.98
C PHE A 90 13.72 8.59 10.70
N THR A 91 13.80 8.42 12.01
CA THR A 91 14.87 8.98 12.85
C THR A 91 15.71 7.83 13.42
N LYS A 92 16.89 8.15 13.97
CA LYS A 92 17.82 7.17 14.57
C LYS A 92 18.39 6.17 13.56
N LEU A 93 18.65 6.60 12.32
CA LEU A 93 19.35 5.77 11.35
C LEU A 93 20.85 5.69 11.66
N LYS A 94 21.54 4.65 11.18
CA LYS A 94 22.99 4.52 11.32
C LYS A 94 23.66 5.25 10.16
N ALA A 95 24.57 6.16 10.49
CA ALA A 95 25.34 6.91 9.51
C ALA A 95 26.19 5.97 8.64
N GLY A 96 26.33 6.29 7.36
CA GLY A 96 27.13 5.52 6.39
C GLY A 96 26.48 4.22 5.94
N LYS A 97 25.25 3.90 6.37
CA LYS A 97 24.53 2.71 5.90
C LYS A 97 23.61 3.02 4.73
N LYS A 98 23.57 2.10 3.77
CA LYS A 98 22.58 2.12 2.68
C LYS A 98 21.23 1.65 3.21
N TYR A 99 20.22 2.48 3.02
CA TYR A 99 18.83 2.20 3.35
C TYR A 99 17.98 2.16 2.09
N TYR A 100 17.16 1.13 1.98
CA TYR A 100 16.18 0.93 0.91
C TYR A 100 14.80 1.24 1.44
N VAL A 101 14.08 2.09 0.71
CA VAL A 101 12.75 2.55 1.08
C VAL A 101 11.76 2.10 0.02
N ARG A 102 10.63 1.56 0.47
CA ARG A 102 9.46 1.28 -0.37
C ARG A 102 8.19 1.69 0.35
N VAL A 103 7.18 2.07 -0.41
CA VAL A 103 5.86 2.40 0.14
C VAL A 103 4.77 1.66 -0.63
N ARG A 104 3.68 1.29 0.03
CA ARG A 104 2.48 0.77 -0.62
C ARG A 104 1.22 1.38 -0.04
N SER A 105 0.19 1.46 -0.86
CA SER A 105 -1.15 1.81 -0.41
C SER A 105 -1.75 0.63 0.37
N TYR A 106 -2.45 0.92 1.46
CA TYR A 106 -3.12 -0.04 2.34
C TYR A 106 -4.57 0.41 2.55
N LYS A 107 -5.51 -0.52 2.38
CA LYS A 107 -6.92 -0.27 2.68
C LYS A 107 -7.52 -1.47 3.38
N LYS A 108 -8.07 -1.25 4.56
CA LYS A 108 -8.88 -2.25 5.25
C LYS A 108 -10.30 -2.19 4.68
N SER A 109 -10.85 -3.34 4.28
CA SER A 109 -12.23 -3.47 3.79
C SER A 109 -12.92 -4.57 4.60
N GLY A 110 -13.65 -4.18 5.63
CA GLY A 110 -14.24 -5.13 6.60
C GLY A 110 -13.15 -5.93 7.33
N LYS A 111 -13.22 -7.27 7.22
CA LYS A 111 -12.27 -8.22 7.83
C LYS A 111 -10.98 -8.42 7.02
N GLU A 112 -10.98 -8.05 5.74
CA GLU A 112 -9.84 -8.26 4.85
C GLU A 112 -9.03 -6.98 4.62
N SER A 113 -7.74 -7.17 4.33
CA SER A 113 -6.78 -6.10 4.08
C SER A 113 -6.33 -6.12 2.62
N LEU A 114 -6.62 -5.04 1.89
CA LEU A 114 -6.12 -4.84 0.54
C LEU A 114 -4.83 -4.06 0.54
N TYR A 115 -3.83 -4.63 -0.12
CA TYR A 115 -2.54 -4.01 -0.34
C TYR A 115 -2.37 -3.67 -1.82
N GLY A 116 -1.98 -2.43 -2.09
CA GLY A 116 -1.51 -2.03 -3.40
C GLY A 116 -0.11 -2.60 -3.65
N ALA A 117 0.29 -2.58 -4.93
CA ALA A 117 1.65 -2.93 -5.30
C ALA A 117 2.66 -1.95 -4.66
N TRP A 118 3.82 -2.49 -4.26
CA TRP A 118 4.93 -1.69 -3.74
C TRP A 118 5.42 -0.69 -4.78
N SER A 119 5.85 0.48 -4.30
CA SER A 119 6.56 1.46 -5.11
C SER A 119 7.90 0.92 -5.60
N ARG A 120 8.46 1.57 -6.62
CA ARG A 120 9.89 1.41 -6.92
C ARG A 120 10.68 1.72 -5.65
N LYS A 121 11.64 0.85 -5.32
CA LYS A 121 12.52 1.04 -4.18
C LYS A 121 13.48 2.18 -4.47
N LYS A 122 13.62 3.11 -3.52
CA LYS A 122 14.64 4.16 -3.55
C LYS A 122 15.71 3.80 -2.53
N GLN A 123 16.96 4.04 -2.89
CA GLN A 123 18.08 3.91 -1.96
C GLN A 123 18.48 5.29 -1.45
N ALA A 124 18.95 5.33 -0.21
CA ALA A 124 19.45 6.52 0.45
C ALA A 124 20.59 6.12 1.38
N ILE A 125 21.59 7.00 1.53
CA ILE A 125 22.72 6.78 2.44
C ILE A 125 22.44 7.59 3.70
N GLY A 126 22.27 6.89 4.82
CA GLY A 126 21.90 7.48 6.12
C GLY A 126 23.06 8.08 6.89
#